data_AF-A0A8D8AZ12-F1
#
_entry.id   AF-A0A8D8AZ12-F1
#
_cell.length_a   1.000
_cell.length_b   1.000
_cell.length_c   1.000
_cell.angle_alpha   90.00
_cell.angle_beta   90.00
_cell.angle_gamma   90.00
#
_symmetry.space_group_name_H-M   'P 1'
#
loop_
_entity.id
_entity.type
_entity.pdbx_description
1 polymer ?
#
loop_
_entity_poly.entity_id
_entity_poly.type
_entity_poly.pdbx_seq_one_letter_code
_entity_poly.pdbx_strand_id
1 'polypeptide(L)'
;MASRGGPMVTGTDGADFEHRQRVAAHYQISALNKARLKYCIFFHYLLFFVMLVKLSADILDRLDIFILEIEELQIPAPLWWEYFWCLSVFLSFVGLSAARRNRVNDMKKYMVGISTVAFVPLIYCIMYYLNDVLEYISLEEGTELEDTDIFVWQVIVSTNLQRAS
;
A
#
# COMPACT_ATOMS: atom_id res chain seq x y z
N MET A 1 -1.89 24.46 40.43
CA MET A 1 -2.66 24.27 41.69
C MET A 1 -4.11 24.06 41.30
N ALA A 2 -4.58 22.82 41.30
CA ALA A 2 -5.99 22.49 41.05
C ALA A 2 -6.82 22.90 42.29
N SER A 3 -8.00 23.46 42.06
CA SER A 3 -8.84 24.10 43.07
C SER A 3 -9.27 23.15 44.18
N ARG A 4 -9.04 23.55 45.44
CA ARG A 4 -9.44 22.84 46.68
C ARG A 4 -10.95 22.94 46.95
N GLY A 5 -11.79 22.65 45.96
CA GLY A 5 -13.26 22.74 46.13
C GLY A 5 -14.10 22.60 44.86
N GLY A 6 -13.51 22.19 43.73
CA GLY A 6 -14.31 21.85 42.54
C GLY A 6 -15.13 20.57 42.76
N PRO A 7 -16.25 20.37 42.03
CA PRO A 7 -17.04 19.14 42.12
C PRO A 7 -16.14 17.92 41.83
N MET A 8 -15.82 17.14 42.86
CA MET A 8 -15.15 15.86 42.69
C MET A 8 -16.17 14.84 42.18
N VAL A 9 -15.74 14.00 41.25
CA VAL A 9 -16.54 12.83 40.84
C VAL A 9 -16.81 12.01 42.10
N THR A 10 -18.07 11.65 42.32
CA THR A 10 -18.53 10.92 43.51
C THR A 10 -17.71 9.63 43.67
N GLY A 11 -16.95 9.52 44.76
CA GLY A 11 -16.10 8.36 45.06
C GLY A 11 -14.61 8.50 44.75
N THR A 12 -14.10 9.70 44.43
CA THR A 12 -12.66 9.94 44.17
C THR A 12 -12.13 11.08 45.05
N ASP A 13 -10.94 10.94 45.62
CA ASP A 13 -10.26 11.96 46.43
C ASP A 13 -9.35 12.89 45.60
N GLY A 14 -9.32 12.71 44.28
CA GLY A 14 -8.49 13.48 43.35
C GLY A 14 -7.01 13.09 43.33
N ALA A 15 -6.59 12.09 44.10
CA ALA A 15 -5.21 11.58 44.11
C ALA A 15 -4.90 10.62 42.94
N ASP A 16 -5.91 10.28 42.13
CA ASP A 16 -5.80 9.32 41.02
C ASP A 16 -5.38 9.94 39.67
N PHE A 17 -4.96 11.21 39.67
CA PHE A 17 -4.64 11.96 38.45
C PHE A 17 -3.51 11.31 37.63
N GLU A 18 -2.44 10.82 38.26
CA GLU A 18 -1.33 10.11 37.59
C GLU A 18 -1.83 8.85 36.87
N HIS A 19 -2.70 8.08 37.54
CA HIS A 19 -3.28 6.87 36.96
C HIS A 19 -4.18 7.21 35.76
N ARG A 20 -5.05 8.23 35.89
CA ARG A 20 -5.92 8.68 34.79
C ARG A 20 -5.13 9.21 33.60
N GLN A 21 -4.06 9.97 33.84
CA GLN A 21 -3.19 10.48 32.78
C GLN A 21 -2.51 9.35 32.01
N ARG A 22 -1.97 8.35 32.73
CA ARG A 22 -1.34 7.18 32.10
C ARG A 22 -2.33 6.41 31.24
N VAL A 23 -3.53 6.14 31.75
CA VAL A 23 -4.58 5.44 31.01
C VAL A 23 -5.02 6.24 29.78
N ALA A 24 -5.26 7.55 29.92
CA ALA A 24 -5.64 8.42 28.83
C ALA A 24 -4.57 8.45 27.71
N ALA A 25 -3.28 8.53 28.07
CA ALA A 25 -2.18 8.50 27.12
C ALA A 25 -2.17 7.20 26.30
N HIS A 26 -2.39 6.04 26.93
CA HIS A 26 -2.48 4.76 26.22
C HIS A 26 -3.64 4.72 25.21
N TYR A 27 -4.81 5.23 25.57
CA TYR A 27 -5.96 5.30 24.66
C TYR A 27 -5.73 6.29 23.50
N GLN A 28 -5.10 7.44 23.78
CA GLN A 28 -4.76 8.42 22.76
C GLN A 28 -3.79 7.84 21.73
N ILE A 29 -2.72 7.17 22.18
CA ILE A 29 -1.74 6.50 21.30
C ILE A 29 -2.43 5.42 20.46
N SER A 30 -3.29 4.60 21.09
CA SER A 30 -4.03 3.55 20.41
C SER A 30 -4.97 4.11 19.33
N ALA A 31 -5.72 5.16 19.63
CA ALA A 31 -6.62 5.82 18.68
C ALA A 31 -5.84 6.38 17.48
N LEU A 32 -4.72 7.06 17.75
CA LEU A 32 -3.87 7.66 16.73
C LEU A 32 -3.26 6.59 15.80
N ASN A 33 -2.71 5.51 16.35
CA ASN A 33 -2.13 4.44 15.54
C ASN A 33 -3.20 3.67 14.74
N LYS A 34 -4.41 3.51 15.29
CA LYS A 34 -5.54 2.94 14.53
C LYS A 34 -5.94 3.83 13.34
N ALA A 35 -5.92 5.14 13.51
CA ALA A 35 -6.17 6.07 12.40
C ALA A 35 -5.08 5.96 11.33
N ARG A 36 -3.80 5.97 11.72
CA ARG A 36 -2.66 5.76 10.81
C ARG A 36 -2.77 4.46 10.04
N LEU A 37 -3.07 3.34 10.72
CA LEU A 37 -3.27 2.04 10.08
C LEU A 37 -4.39 2.09 9.02
N LYS A 38 -5.51 2.76 9.30
CA LYS A 38 -6.59 2.92 8.32
C LYS A 38 -6.13 3.70 7.09
N TYR A 39 -5.33 4.75 7.26
CA TYR A 39 -4.76 5.49 6.14
C TYR A 39 -3.79 4.64 5.32
N CYS A 40 -2.90 3.88 5.97
CA CYS A 40 -2.03 2.95 5.26
C CYS A 40 -2.82 1.92 4.44
N ILE A 41 -3.88 1.35 5.02
CA ILE A 41 -4.76 0.42 4.31
C ILE A 41 -5.47 1.12 3.15
N PHE A 42 -5.97 2.34 3.34
CA PHE A 42 -6.60 3.12 2.28
C PHE A 42 -5.66 3.36 1.09
N PHE A 43 -4.42 3.78 1.33
CA PHE A 43 -3.42 3.93 0.27
C PHE A 43 -3.02 2.60 -0.37
N HIS A 44 -2.98 1.52 0.40
CA HIS A 44 -2.77 0.18 -0.12
C HIS A 44 -3.87 -0.24 -1.10
N TYR A 45 -5.13 0.09 -0.81
CA TYR A 45 -6.24 -0.11 -1.76
C TYR A 45 -6.08 0.75 -3.02
N LEU A 46 -5.64 2.01 -2.90
CA LEU A 46 -5.39 2.86 -4.07
C LEU A 46 -4.32 2.25 -4.98
N LEU A 47 -3.19 1.83 -4.41
CA LEU A 47 -2.12 1.15 -5.14
C LEU A 47 -2.60 -0.18 -5.73
N PHE A 48 -3.45 -0.91 -5.03
CA PHE A 48 -4.10 -2.12 -5.56
C PHE A 48 -4.91 -1.84 -6.82
N PHE A 49 -5.70 -0.76 -6.86
CA PHE A 49 -6.42 -0.41 -8.08
C PHE A 49 -5.50 -0.04 -9.24
N VAL A 50 -4.38 0.65 -8.98
CA VAL A 50 -3.36 0.92 -10.02
C VAL A 50 -2.77 -0.39 -10.54
N MET A 51 -2.40 -1.31 -9.66
CA MET A 51 -1.91 -2.64 -10.06
C MET A 51 -2.98 -3.46 -10.79
N LEU A 52 -4.26 -3.33 -10.40
CA LEU A 52 -5.37 -4.03 -11.04
C LEU A 52 -5.61 -3.52 -12.46
N VAL A 53 -5.48 -2.22 -12.70
CA VAL A 53 -5.50 -1.64 -14.06
C VAL A 53 -4.33 -2.17 -14.88
N LYS A 54 -3.15 -2.36 -14.27
CA LYS A 54 -2.04 -3.00 -14.96
C LYS A 54 -2.35 -4.46 -15.35
N LEU A 55 -2.88 -5.23 -14.40
CA LEU A 55 -3.18 -6.63 -14.59
C LEU A 55 -4.44 -6.87 -15.44
N SER A 56 -5.26 -5.83 -15.69
CA SER A 56 -6.54 -6.02 -16.37
C SER A 56 -6.36 -6.44 -17.82
N ALA A 57 -5.28 -6.01 -18.50
CA ALA A 57 -4.98 -6.47 -19.87
C ALA A 57 -4.88 -8.00 -19.94
N ASP A 58 -4.00 -8.60 -19.14
CA ASP A 58 -3.86 -10.07 -19.07
C ASP A 58 -5.15 -10.78 -18.59
N ILE A 59 -5.90 -10.17 -17.67
CA ILE A 59 -7.19 -10.73 -17.22
C ILE A 59 -8.21 -10.74 -18.37
N LEU A 60 -8.29 -9.67 -19.17
CA LEU A 60 -9.21 -9.56 -20.30
C LEU A 60 -8.84 -10.55 -21.41
N ASP A 61 -7.54 -10.70 -21.69
CA ASP A 61 -7.04 -11.68 -22.65
C ASP A 61 -7.44 -13.11 -22.26
N ARG A 62 -7.32 -13.46 -20.97
CA ARG A 62 -7.75 -14.77 -20.45
C ARG A 62 -9.26 -14.99 -20.47
N LEU A 63 -10.04 -13.93 -20.57
CA LEU A 63 -11.50 -13.97 -20.70
C LEU A 63 -11.98 -13.94 -22.17
N ASP A 64 -11.05 -13.98 -23.13
CA ASP A 64 -11.35 -13.92 -24.57
C ASP A 64 -12.05 -12.60 -24.99
N ILE A 65 -11.74 -11.50 -24.28
CA ILE A 65 -12.27 -10.15 -24.55
C ILE A 65 -11.18 -9.32 -25.23
N PHE A 66 -11.32 -9.10 -26.53
CA PHE A 66 -10.36 -8.33 -27.32
C PHE A 66 -10.77 -6.85 -27.41
N ILE A 67 -9.92 -5.98 -26.89
CA ILE A 67 -10.05 -4.52 -27.01
C ILE A 67 -8.77 -4.01 -27.69
N LEU A 68 -8.91 -3.52 -28.92
CA LEU A 68 -7.79 -3.15 -29.78
C LEU A 68 -6.89 -2.07 -29.12
N GLU A 69 -7.50 -1.11 -28.44
CA GLU A 69 -6.80 -0.03 -27.74
C GLU A 69 -5.93 -0.50 -26.56
N ILE A 70 -6.24 -1.67 -25.98
CA ILE A 70 -5.45 -2.26 -24.88
C ILE A 70 -4.26 -3.05 -25.44
N GLU A 71 -4.45 -3.72 -26.57
CA GLU A 71 -3.40 -4.49 -27.24
C GLU A 71 -2.32 -3.56 -27.83
N GLU A 72 -2.73 -2.42 -28.39
CA GLU A 72 -1.80 -1.38 -28.87
C GLU A 72 -0.94 -0.78 -27.75
N LEU A 73 -1.36 -0.87 -26.50
CA LEU A 73 -0.66 -0.26 -25.36
C LEU A 73 0.60 -1.03 -24.94
N GLN A 74 0.89 -2.17 -25.57
CA GLN A 74 2.08 -3.02 -25.35
C GLN A 74 2.40 -3.22 -23.86
N ILE A 75 1.37 -3.51 -23.06
CA ILE A 75 1.55 -3.70 -21.61
C ILE A 75 2.40 -4.96 -21.38
N PRO A 76 3.51 -4.88 -20.61
CA PRO A 76 4.34 -6.04 -20.33
C PRO A 76 3.53 -7.10 -19.58
N ALA A 77 3.78 -8.36 -19.92
CA ALA A 77 3.12 -9.49 -19.28
C ALA A 77 3.34 -9.43 -17.76
N PRO A 78 2.28 -9.71 -16.98
CA PRO A 78 2.36 -9.59 -15.53
C PRO A 78 3.25 -10.65 -14.91
N LEU A 79 4.01 -10.23 -13.91
CA LEU A 79 4.89 -11.12 -13.17
C LEU A 79 4.15 -11.75 -11.99
N TRP A 80 4.57 -12.96 -11.59
CA TRP A 80 3.95 -13.69 -10.48
C TRP A 80 3.89 -12.89 -9.17
N TRP A 81 4.91 -12.08 -8.89
CA TRP A 81 4.96 -11.26 -7.67
C TRP A 81 3.84 -10.23 -7.60
N GLU A 82 3.34 -9.76 -8.75
CA GLU A 82 2.27 -8.75 -8.85
C GLU A 82 0.94 -9.34 -8.39
N TYR A 83 0.64 -10.57 -8.83
CA TYR A 83 -0.54 -11.31 -8.35
C TYR A 83 -0.44 -11.60 -6.85
N PHE A 84 0.73 -12.06 -6.37
CA PHE A 84 0.93 -12.28 -4.94
C PHE A 84 0.74 -11.00 -4.13
N TRP A 85 1.26 -9.88 -4.61
CA TRP A 85 1.10 -8.58 -3.97
C TRP A 85 -0.39 -8.16 -3.95
N CYS A 86 -1.15 -8.39 -5.03
CA CYS A 86 -2.59 -8.14 -5.07
C CYS A 86 -3.38 -8.91 -4.01
N LEU A 87 -2.96 -10.13 -3.65
CA LEU A 87 -3.61 -10.91 -2.60
C LEU A 87 -3.50 -10.25 -1.21
N SER A 88 -2.52 -9.37 -1.00
CA SER A 88 -2.30 -8.71 0.29
C SER A 88 -3.47 -7.80 0.71
N VAL A 89 -4.26 -7.29 -0.25
CA VAL A 89 -5.43 -6.45 0.03
C VAL A 89 -6.48 -7.20 0.85
N PHE A 90 -6.62 -8.52 0.66
CA PHE A 90 -7.56 -9.35 1.41
C PHE A 90 -7.15 -9.51 2.88
N LEU A 91 -5.87 -9.35 3.20
CA LEU A 91 -5.42 -9.39 4.60
C LEU A 91 -5.89 -8.16 5.39
N SER A 92 -6.17 -7.05 4.71
CA SER A 92 -6.66 -5.83 5.36
C SER A 92 -7.99 -6.04 6.11
N PHE A 93 -8.82 -6.99 5.70
CA PHE A 93 -10.05 -7.37 6.42
C PHE A 93 -9.73 -7.84 7.85
N VAL A 94 -8.66 -8.62 8.02
CA VAL A 94 -8.19 -9.07 9.33
C VAL A 94 -7.67 -7.89 10.15
N GLY A 95 -6.85 -7.03 9.54
CA GLY A 95 -6.28 -5.84 10.19
C GLY A 95 -7.34 -4.84 10.68
N LEU A 96 -8.32 -4.51 9.83
CA LEU A 96 -9.42 -3.59 10.17
C LEU A 96 -10.34 -4.18 11.25
N SER A 97 -10.67 -5.48 11.14
CA SER A 97 -11.48 -6.18 12.13
C SER A 97 -10.77 -6.26 13.49
N ALA A 98 -9.47 -6.54 13.50
CA ALA A 98 -8.63 -6.54 14.69
C ALA A 98 -8.56 -5.17 15.35
N ALA A 99 -8.35 -4.10 14.56
CA ALA A 99 -8.29 -2.72 15.05
C ALA A 99 -9.62 -2.27 15.69
N ARG A 100 -10.75 -2.63 15.06
CA ARG A 100 -12.10 -2.32 15.56
C ARG A 100 -12.41 -3.02 16.88
N ARG A 101 -12.08 -4.31 17.00
CA ARG A 101 -12.38 -5.13 18.18
C ARG A 101 -11.26 -5.17 19.23
N ASN A 102 -10.18 -4.42 19.00
CA ASN A 102 -8.97 -4.43 19.83
C ASN A 102 -8.37 -5.85 20.05
N ARG A 103 -8.47 -6.72 19.04
CA ARG A 103 -8.01 -8.12 19.11
C ARG A 103 -6.53 -8.21 18.75
N VAL A 104 -5.67 -8.27 19.77
CA VAL A 104 -4.21 -8.26 19.61
C VAL A 104 -3.70 -9.47 18.79
N ASN A 105 -4.25 -10.67 19.00
CA ASN A 105 -3.81 -11.86 18.27
C ASN A 105 -4.11 -11.77 16.77
N ASP A 106 -5.25 -11.21 16.39
CA ASP A 106 -5.59 -11.01 14.97
C ASP A 106 -4.74 -9.90 14.35
N MET A 107 -4.37 -8.87 15.13
CA MET A 107 -3.43 -7.85 14.68
C MET A 107 -2.04 -8.45 14.42
N LYS A 108 -1.55 -9.36 15.28
CA LYS A 108 -0.29 -10.09 15.05
C LYS A 108 -0.34 -10.92 13.77
N LYS A 109 -1.44 -11.64 13.53
CA LYS A 109 -1.64 -12.41 12.29
C LYS A 109 -1.63 -11.49 11.06
N TYR A 110 -2.31 -10.35 11.14
CA TYR A 110 -2.29 -9.34 10.09
C TYR A 110 -0.87 -8.81 9.83
N MET A 111 -0.11 -8.48 10.88
CA MET A 111 1.28 -8.02 10.74
C MET A 111 2.16 -9.05 10.04
N VAL A 112 2.11 -10.33 10.45
CA VAL A 112 2.87 -11.38 9.79
C VAL A 112 2.44 -11.55 8.34
N GLY A 113 1.13 -11.62 8.09
CA GLY A 113 0.60 -11.80 6.74
C GLY A 113 0.93 -10.64 5.80
N ILE A 114 0.80 -9.40 6.24
CA ILE A 114 1.11 -8.24 5.38
C ILE A 114 2.62 -8.16 5.12
N SER A 115 3.46 -8.48 6.11
CA SER A 115 4.91 -8.58 5.91
C SER A 115 5.30 -9.63 4.87
N THR A 116 4.65 -10.79 4.85
CA THR A 116 5.01 -11.85 3.89
C THR A 116 4.38 -11.62 2.51
N VAL A 117 3.12 -11.21 2.44
CA VAL A 117 2.37 -11.13 1.16
C VAL A 117 2.49 -9.76 0.48
N ALA A 118 2.81 -8.69 1.20
CA ALA A 118 3.04 -7.37 0.60
C ALA A 118 4.53 -7.05 0.50
N PHE A 119 5.28 -7.11 1.61
CA PHE A 119 6.66 -6.61 1.60
C PHE A 119 7.63 -7.54 0.86
N VAL A 120 7.50 -8.87 0.97
CA VAL A 120 8.42 -9.79 0.26
C VAL A 120 8.30 -9.65 -1.26
N PRO A 121 7.09 -9.62 -1.88
CA PRO A 121 6.97 -9.32 -3.30
C PRO A 121 7.53 -7.96 -3.70
N LEU A 122 7.40 -6.93 -2.86
CA LEU A 122 7.99 -5.61 -3.13
C LEU A 122 9.51 -5.62 -3.08
N ILE A 123 10.12 -6.35 -2.13
CA ILE A 123 11.56 -6.51 -2.07
C ILE A 123 12.07 -7.25 -3.32
N TYR A 124 11.36 -8.31 -3.73
CA TYR A 124 11.66 -9.00 -4.99
C TYR A 124 11.55 -8.05 -6.20
N CYS A 125 10.48 -7.27 -6.28
CA CYS A 125 10.28 -6.25 -7.33
C CYS A 125 11.46 -5.28 -7.40
N ILE A 126 11.91 -4.73 -6.27
CA ILE A 126 13.07 -3.83 -6.23
C ILE A 126 14.31 -4.51 -6.78
N MET A 127 14.60 -5.75 -6.37
CA MET A 127 15.78 -6.47 -6.86
C MET A 127 15.67 -6.83 -8.35
N TYR A 128 14.47 -7.18 -8.80
CA TYR A 128 14.19 -7.54 -10.20
C TYR A 128 14.44 -6.35 -11.14
N TYR A 129 13.86 -5.19 -10.83
CA TYR A 129 13.98 -3.98 -11.66
C TYR A 129 15.25 -3.16 -11.38
N LEU A 130 16.10 -3.56 -10.44
CA LEU A 130 17.32 -2.81 -10.12
C LEU A 130 18.27 -2.76 -11.32
N ASN A 131 18.41 -3.88 -12.04
CA ASN A 131 19.29 -3.93 -13.21
C ASN A 131 18.79 -3.02 -14.31
N ASP A 132 17.49 -3.06 -14.63
CA ASP A 132 16.87 -2.19 -15.64
C ASP A 132 17.08 -0.70 -15.30
N VAL A 133 16.99 -0.33 -14.02
CA VAL A 133 17.27 1.04 -13.56
C VAL A 133 18.74 1.41 -13.72
N LEU A 134 19.66 0.49 -13.41
CA LEU A 134 21.10 0.73 -13.58
C LEU A 134 21.48 0.84 -15.06
N GLU A 135 20.90 -0.01 -15.90
CA GLU A 135 21.04 0.03 -17.36
C GLU A 135 20.53 1.36 -17.89
N TYR A 136 19.30 1.77 -17.52
CA TYR A 136 18.70 3.04 -17.91
C TYR A 136 19.58 4.25 -17.58
N ILE A 137 20.19 4.28 -16.39
CA ILE A 137 21.06 5.37 -15.95
C ILE A 137 22.39 5.38 -16.72
N SER A 138 22.83 4.23 -17.21
CA SER A 138 24.09 4.07 -17.95
C SER A 138 23.97 4.27 -19.46
N LEU A 139 22.76 4.48 -19.98
CA LEU A 139 22.52 4.68 -21.40
C LEU A 139 23.22 5.95 -21.92
N GLU A 140 23.84 5.84 -23.08
CA GLU A 140 24.45 6.99 -23.76
C GLU A 140 23.37 7.89 -24.37
N GLU A 141 23.65 9.20 -24.41
CA GLU A 141 22.71 10.18 -24.97
C GLU A 141 22.50 9.92 -26.47
N GLY A 142 21.31 9.46 -26.84
CA GLY A 142 20.94 9.12 -28.22
C GLY A 142 20.57 7.66 -28.48
N THR A 143 20.69 6.76 -27.50
CA THR A 143 20.18 5.39 -27.61
C THR A 143 18.66 5.37 -27.44
N GLU A 144 17.94 4.76 -28.38
CA GLU A 144 16.48 4.59 -28.26
C GLU A 144 16.16 3.52 -27.22
N LEU A 145 15.15 3.76 -26.38
CA LEU A 145 14.70 2.80 -25.36
C LEU A 145 14.22 1.47 -25.99
N GLU A 146 13.76 1.52 -27.24
CA GLU A 146 13.33 0.34 -28.01
C GLU A 146 14.49 -0.61 -28.33
N ASP A 147 15.74 -0.12 -28.32
CA ASP A 147 16.95 -0.93 -28.53
C ASP A 147 17.44 -1.61 -27.24
N THR A 148 16.78 -1.35 -26.10
CA THR A 148 17.12 -1.91 -24.79
C THR A 148 16.08 -2.93 -24.34
N ASP A 149 16.45 -3.86 -23.46
CA ASP A 149 15.51 -4.84 -22.88
C ASP A 149 14.58 -4.21 -21.80
N ILE A 150 14.58 -2.87 -21.68
CA ILE A 150 13.86 -2.12 -20.65
C ILE A 150 12.40 -1.89 -21.08
N PHE A 151 11.46 -2.58 -20.42
CA PHE A 151 10.03 -2.40 -20.66
C PHE A 151 9.44 -1.25 -19.83
N VAL A 152 8.99 -0.19 -20.50
CA VAL A 152 8.33 0.96 -19.87
C VAL A 152 6.83 0.99 -20.20
N TRP A 153 6.01 1.33 -19.21
CA TRP A 153 4.57 1.57 -19.42
C TRP A 153 4.35 2.79 -20.32
N GLN A 154 3.88 2.55 -21.55
CA GLN A 154 3.69 3.59 -22.55
C GLN A 154 2.62 4.64 -22.18
N VAL A 155 1.75 4.38 -21.20
CA VAL A 155 0.74 5.35 -20.69
C VAL A 155 1.38 6.67 -20.22
N ILE A 156 2.61 6.62 -19.71
CA ILE A 156 3.34 7.81 -19.24
C ILE A 156 4.02 8.54 -20.41
N VAL A 157 4.32 7.84 -21.51
CA VAL A 157 5.06 8.38 -22.66
C VAL A 157 4.11 8.98 -23.70
N SER A 158 2.95 8.36 -23.94
CA SER A 158 1.96 8.80 -24.94
C SER A 158 1.34 10.17 -24.63
N THR A 159 1.29 10.57 -23.35
CA THR A 159 0.85 11.92 -22.96
C THR A 159 1.85 13.03 -23.31
N ASN A 160 3.12 12.69 -23.52
CA ASN A 160 4.16 13.65 -23.93
C ASN A 160 4.29 13.75 -25.45
N LEU A 161 4.06 12.65 -26.19
CA LEU A 161 4.11 12.67 -27.66
C LEU A 161 2.92 13.41 -28.30
N GLN A 162 1.73 13.38 -27.69
CA GLN A 162 0.59 14.18 -28.19
C GLN A 162 0.67 15.68 -27.91
N ARG A 163 1.67 16.15 -27.14
CA ARG A 163 1.94 17.60 -26.95
C ARG A 163 3.02 18.15 -27.87
N ALA A 164 3.66 17.30 -28.68
CA ALA A 164 4.73 17.67 -29.59
C ALA A 164 4.32 17.63 -31.09
N SER A 165 3.04 17.35 -31.39
CA SER A 165 2.43 17.43 -32.72
C SER A 165 1.37 18.52 -32.79
#